data_AF-A3K0X8-F1
#
_entry.id   AF-A3K0X8-F1
#
_cell.length_a   1.000
_cell.length_b   1.000
_cell.length_c   1.000
_cell.angle_alpha   90.00
_cell.angle_beta   90.00
_cell.angle_gamma   90.00
#
_symmetry.space_group_name_H-M   'P 1'
#
loop_
_entity.id
_entity.type
_entity.pdbx_description
1 polymer ?
#
loop_
_entity_poly.entity_id
_entity_poly.type
_entity_poly.pdbx_seq_one_letter_code
_entity_poly.pdbx_strand_id
1 'polypeptide(L)'
;MSFVPYVPGRTPRPPDGAYDALKEVSVPLQACGAWHAGLRFYRDGAFWEAHEVWEAVWMAAPEKSAEKLMVQGVIQLANARLKRRMGRDAAADRLEEIAADLMREAWARGGEAVMGVMPSDSSICEL
;
A
#
# COMPACT_ATOMS: atom_id res chain seq x y z
N MET A 1 -24.43 -3.37 -7.05
CA MET A 1 -24.08 -2.34 -6.04
C MET A 1 -22.77 -1.72 -6.47
N SER A 2 -22.68 -0.39 -6.54
CA SER A 2 -21.41 0.29 -6.82
C SER A 2 -20.49 0.10 -5.62
N PHE A 3 -19.23 -0.26 -5.86
CA PHE A 3 -18.18 -0.23 -4.86
C PHE A 3 -17.99 1.22 -4.37
N VAL A 4 -17.84 1.42 -3.07
CA VAL A 4 -17.60 2.73 -2.44
C VAL A 4 -16.38 2.60 -1.52
N PRO A 5 -15.26 3.28 -1.83
CA PRO A 5 -14.08 3.28 -0.98
C PRO A 5 -14.36 3.72 0.46
N TYR A 6 -13.71 3.07 1.42
CA TYR A 6 -13.80 3.45 2.81
C TYR A 6 -12.97 4.70 3.12
N VAL A 7 -13.63 5.71 3.68
CA VAL A 7 -13.04 6.93 4.21
C VAL A 7 -13.62 7.17 5.60
N PRO A 8 -12.82 7.07 6.67
CA PRO A 8 -13.30 7.20 8.04
C PRO A 8 -14.11 8.48 8.27
N GLY A 9 -15.31 8.32 8.82
CA GLY A 9 -16.23 9.43 9.08
C GLY A 9 -16.95 9.99 7.85
N ARG A 10 -16.73 9.43 6.66
CA ARG A 10 -17.38 9.89 5.41
C ARG A 10 -18.16 8.79 4.68
N THR A 11 -17.64 7.56 4.66
CA THR A 11 -18.34 6.42 4.02
C THR A 11 -18.52 5.26 5.02
N PRO A 12 -19.51 4.38 4.79
CA PRO A 12 -19.75 3.23 5.66
C PRO A 12 -18.52 2.34 5.78
N ARG A 13 -18.21 1.86 6.98
CA ARG A 13 -17.14 0.89 7.18
C ARG A 13 -17.55 -0.45 6.56
N PRO A 14 -16.67 -1.09 5.77
CA PRO A 14 -16.88 -2.46 5.34
C PRO A 14 -17.07 -3.39 6.54
N PRO A 15 -17.83 -4.49 6.42
CA PRO A 15 -17.91 -5.51 7.46
C PRO A 15 -16.52 -6.06 7.82
N ASP A 16 -16.37 -6.53 9.04
CA ASP A 16 -15.16 -7.24 9.44
C ASP A 16 -14.95 -8.47 8.54
N GLY A 17 -13.70 -8.69 8.12
CA GLY A 17 -13.34 -9.78 7.21
C GLY A 17 -13.76 -9.59 5.75
N ALA A 18 -14.29 -8.43 5.36
CA ALA A 18 -14.76 -8.18 3.99
C ALA A 18 -13.68 -8.41 2.90
N TYR A 19 -12.41 -8.36 3.25
CA TYR A 19 -11.28 -8.53 2.33
C TYR A 19 -10.39 -9.74 2.66
N ASP A 20 -10.79 -10.63 3.57
CA ASP A 20 -9.95 -11.77 4.01
C ASP A 20 -9.58 -12.69 2.83
N ALA A 21 -10.53 -12.91 1.91
CA ALA A 21 -10.28 -13.68 0.68
C ALA A 21 -9.23 -13.05 -0.25
N LEU A 22 -8.92 -11.75 -0.09
CA LEU A 22 -7.89 -11.04 -0.84
C LEU A 22 -6.56 -10.96 -0.09
N LYS A 23 -6.49 -11.44 1.17
CA LYS A 23 -5.28 -11.42 2.01
C LYS A 23 -4.43 -12.70 1.87
N GLU A 24 -4.72 -13.56 0.88
CA GLU A 24 -3.90 -14.74 0.60
C GLU A 24 -2.55 -14.33 -0.01
N VAL A 25 -1.46 -14.77 0.64
CA VAL A 25 -0.08 -14.44 0.26
C VAL A 25 0.63 -15.71 -0.21
N SER A 26 1.32 -15.59 -1.34
CA SER A 26 2.15 -16.64 -1.94
C SER A 26 3.55 -16.09 -2.25
N VAL A 27 4.51 -16.99 -2.43
CA VAL A 27 5.85 -16.63 -2.93
C VAL A 27 5.95 -16.89 -4.45
N PRO A 28 6.63 -16.03 -5.23
CA PRO A 28 7.25 -14.78 -4.79
C PRO A 28 6.21 -13.69 -4.46
N LEU A 29 6.48 -12.88 -3.42
CA LEU A 29 5.52 -11.91 -2.87
C LEU A 29 5.03 -10.91 -3.92
N GLN A 30 5.90 -10.49 -4.84
CA GLN A 30 5.56 -9.56 -5.92
C GLN A 30 4.50 -10.10 -6.89
N ALA A 31 4.27 -11.42 -6.92
CA ALA A 31 3.29 -12.06 -7.79
C ALA A 31 2.02 -12.49 -7.04
N CYS A 32 1.98 -12.31 -5.71
CA CYS A 32 0.85 -12.80 -4.92
C CYS A 32 -0.44 -11.98 -5.16
N GLY A 33 -1.58 -12.63 -4.95
CA GLY A 33 -2.90 -12.02 -5.16
C GLY A 33 -3.11 -10.77 -4.31
N ALA A 34 -2.72 -10.81 -3.02
CA ALA A 34 -2.85 -9.67 -2.12
C ALA A 34 -2.06 -8.44 -2.59
N TRP A 35 -0.85 -8.64 -3.14
CA TRP A 35 -0.03 -7.55 -3.68
C TRP A 35 -0.73 -6.84 -4.86
N HIS A 36 -1.19 -7.62 -5.83
CA HIS A 36 -1.90 -7.09 -7.00
C HIS A 36 -3.28 -6.49 -6.65
N ALA A 37 -4.01 -7.08 -5.70
CA ALA A 37 -5.26 -6.55 -5.20
C ALA A 37 -5.05 -5.15 -4.58
N GLY A 38 -4.01 -4.97 -3.77
CA GLY A 38 -3.68 -3.67 -3.18
C GLY A 38 -3.29 -2.65 -4.24
N LEU A 39 -2.50 -3.03 -5.25
CA LEU A 39 -2.19 -2.14 -6.39
C LEU A 39 -3.45 -1.70 -7.13
N ARG A 40 -4.41 -2.61 -7.34
CA ARG A 40 -5.71 -2.29 -7.95
C ARG A 40 -6.52 -1.34 -7.08
N PHE A 41 -6.65 -1.61 -5.78
CA PHE A 41 -7.35 -0.72 -4.86
C PHE A 41 -6.73 0.67 -4.81
N TYR A 42 -5.40 0.75 -4.75
CA TYR A 42 -4.69 2.02 -4.74
C TYR A 42 -5.03 2.85 -5.99
N ARG A 43 -4.95 2.23 -7.19
CA ARG A 43 -5.33 2.84 -8.48
C ARG A 43 -6.76 3.33 -8.53
N ASP A 44 -7.67 2.57 -7.92
CA ASP A 44 -9.10 2.93 -7.83
C ASP A 44 -9.37 4.00 -6.75
N GLY A 45 -8.35 4.52 -6.06
CA GLY A 45 -8.47 5.49 -4.97
C GLY A 45 -9.01 4.92 -3.66
N ALA A 46 -9.06 3.59 -3.55
CA ALA A 46 -9.48 2.81 -2.39
C ALA A 46 -8.30 2.56 -1.44
N PHE A 47 -7.78 3.64 -0.90
CA PHE A 47 -6.51 3.62 -0.17
C PHE A 47 -6.57 2.84 1.15
N TRP A 48 -7.73 2.81 1.81
CA TRP A 48 -7.88 2.00 3.02
C TRP A 48 -7.88 0.51 2.70
N GLU A 49 -8.59 0.11 1.64
CA GLU A 49 -8.64 -1.27 1.16
C GLU A 49 -7.27 -1.75 0.69
N ALA A 50 -6.51 -0.89 0.01
CA ALA A 50 -5.13 -1.16 -0.39
C ALA A 50 -4.24 -1.43 0.84
N HIS A 51 -4.34 -0.58 1.87
CA HIS A 51 -3.63 -0.77 3.13
C HIS A 51 -3.98 -2.11 3.78
N GLU A 52 -5.27 -2.43 3.89
CA GLU A 52 -5.74 -3.67 4.53
C GLU A 52 -5.17 -4.93 3.88
N VAL A 53 -5.16 -5.01 2.55
CA VAL A 53 -4.66 -6.21 1.85
C VAL A 53 -3.14 -6.27 1.83
N TRP A 54 -2.45 -5.14 1.76
CA TRP A 54 -0.99 -5.11 1.82
C TRP A 54 -0.43 -5.42 3.20
N GLU A 55 -1.18 -5.22 4.28
CA GLU A 55 -0.75 -5.62 5.64
C GLU A 55 -0.37 -7.12 5.69
N ALA A 56 -1.16 -7.98 5.04
CA ALA A 56 -0.85 -9.41 4.97
C ALA A 56 0.48 -9.69 4.24
N VAL A 57 0.74 -8.97 3.14
CA VAL A 57 2.00 -9.08 2.38
C VAL A 57 3.18 -8.59 3.23
N TRP A 58 3.02 -7.51 3.98
CA TRP A 58 4.05 -6.96 4.86
C TRP A 58 4.40 -7.91 6.00
N MET A 59 3.39 -8.53 6.61
CA MET A 59 3.57 -9.52 7.68
C MET A 59 4.30 -10.77 7.18
N ALA A 60 4.03 -11.21 5.95
CA ALA A 60 4.69 -12.35 5.33
C ALA A 60 6.11 -12.06 4.82
N ALA A 61 6.45 -10.79 4.59
CA ALA A 61 7.76 -10.41 4.09
C ALA A 61 8.88 -10.72 5.10
N PRO A 62 10.05 -11.24 4.65
CA PRO A 62 11.16 -11.55 5.53
C PRO A 62 11.63 -10.33 6.32
N GLU A 63 12.03 -10.53 7.57
CA GLU A 63 12.55 -9.45 8.40
C GLU A 63 13.77 -8.77 7.75
N LYS A 64 13.82 -7.44 7.85
CA LYS A 64 14.90 -6.59 7.30
C LYS A 64 15.11 -6.69 5.77
N SER A 65 14.20 -7.32 5.03
CA SER A 65 14.27 -7.43 3.57
C SER A 65 13.91 -6.13 2.85
N ALA A 66 14.33 -6.01 1.58
CA ALA A 66 13.93 -4.91 0.71
C ALA A 66 12.42 -4.93 0.45
N GLU A 67 11.84 -6.13 0.29
CA GLU A 67 10.42 -6.35 0.09
C GLU A 67 9.60 -5.84 1.27
N LYS A 68 10.02 -6.14 2.51
CA LYS A 68 9.31 -5.67 3.70
C LYS A 68 9.28 -4.15 3.79
N LEU A 69 10.42 -3.50 3.50
CA LEU A 69 10.52 -2.05 3.44
C LEU A 69 9.66 -1.45 2.32
N MET A 70 9.67 -2.07 1.14
CA MET A 70 8.88 -1.61 0.00
C MET A 70 7.37 -1.69 0.28
N VAL A 71 6.90 -2.82 0.81
CA VAL A 71 5.48 -2.99 1.17
C VAL A 71 5.08 -2.00 2.27
N GLN A 72 5.95 -1.79 3.27
CA GLN A 72 5.70 -0.78 4.30
C GLN A 72 5.62 0.63 3.70
N GLY A 73 6.49 0.96 2.75
CA GLY A 73 6.48 2.23 2.03
C GLY A 73 5.15 2.50 1.33
N VAL A 74 4.65 1.55 0.52
CA VAL A 74 3.37 1.72 -0.19
C VAL A 74 2.16 1.74 0.77
N ILE A 75 2.22 1.03 1.91
CA ILE A 75 1.21 1.14 2.96
C ILE A 75 1.17 2.56 3.53
N GLN A 76 2.33 3.14 3.85
CA GLN A 76 2.38 4.53 4.37
C GLN A 76 1.90 5.52 3.32
N LEU A 77 2.25 5.32 2.06
CA LEU A 77 1.78 6.14 0.96
C LEU A 77 0.25 6.06 0.81
N ALA A 78 -0.35 4.85 0.88
CA ALA A 78 -1.80 4.69 0.86
C ALA A 78 -2.45 5.43 2.04
N ASN A 79 -1.90 5.30 3.24
CA ASN A 79 -2.38 6.04 4.41
C ASN A 79 -2.27 7.56 4.20
N ALA A 80 -1.19 8.05 3.58
CA ALA A 80 -1.04 9.46 3.24
C ALA A 80 -2.16 9.95 2.33
N ARG A 81 -2.43 9.22 1.23
CA ARG A 81 -3.54 9.55 0.31
C ARG A 81 -4.88 9.52 1.01
N LEU A 82 -5.11 8.56 1.90
CA LEU A 82 -6.31 8.52 2.75
C LEU A 82 -6.38 9.75 3.67
N LYS A 83 -5.27 10.19 4.28
CA LYS A 83 -5.24 11.41 5.10
C LYS A 83 -5.57 12.66 4.29
N ARG A 84 -5.08 12.79 3.04
CA ARG A 84 -5.49 13.89 2.15
C ARG A 84 -7.00 13.84 1.86
N ARG A 85 -7.55 12.67 1.54
CA ARG A 85 -9.01 12.47 1.37
C ARG A 85 -9.80 12.88 2.62
N MET A 86 -9.22 12.70 3.81
CA MET A 86 -9.82 13.11 5.08
C MET A 86 -9.65 14.62 5.40
N GLY A 87 -8.91 15.38 4.59
CA GLY A 87 -8.58 16.79 4.85
C GLY A 87 -7.50 16.98 5.93
N ARG A 88 -6.58 16.03 6.06
CA ARG A 88 -5.51 16.01 7.07
C ARG A 88 -4.14 16.14 6.42
N ASP A 89 -3.89 17.26 5.74
CA ASP A 89 -2.72 17.44 4.87
C ASP A 89 -1.38 17.32 5.60
N ALA A 90 -1.22 17.96 6.77
CA ALA A 90 0.01 17.83 7.57
C ALA A 90 0.30 16.40 8.06
N ALA A 91 -0.72 15.53 8.15
CA ALA A 91 -0.50 14.11 8.42
C ALA A 91 -0.11 13.36 7.15
N ALA A 92 -0.69 13.73 6.00
CA ALA A 92 -0.34 13.16 4.72
C ALA A 92 1.11 13.47 4.33
N ASP A 93 1.55 14.73 4.46
CA ASP A 93 2.90 15.15 4.08
C ASP A 93 3.96 14.34 4.85
N ARG A 94 3.80 14.19 6.17
CA ARG A 94 4.68 13.35 7.00
C ARG A 94 4.69 11.89 6.57
N LEU A 95 3.53 11.34 6.20
CA LEU A 95 3.44 9.94 5.77
C LEU A 95 4.10 9.73 4.39
N GLU A 96 4.03 10.73 3.51
CA GLU A 96 4.72 10.72 2.21
C GLU A 96 6.24 10.76 2.39
N GLU A 97 6.76 11.57 3.32
CA GLU A 97 8.19 11.57 3.67
C GLU A 97 8.63 10.20 4.18
N ILE A 98 7.89 9.61 5.12
CA ILE A 98 8.18 8.26 5.65
C ILE A 98 8.16 7.22 4.53
N ALA A 99 7.15 7.27 3.66
CA ALA A 99 7.05 6.35 2.53
C ALA A 99 8.26 6.48 1.60
N ALA A 100 8.64 7.70 1.24
CA ALA A 100 9.78 7.97 0.37
C ALA A 100 11.08 7.45 0.99
N ASP A 101 11.29 7.64 2.29
CA ASP A 101 12.48 7.15 3.01
C ASP A 101 12.56 5.62 2.98
N LEU A 102 11.44 4.94 3.27
CA LEU A 102 11.34 3.48 3.24
C LEU A 102 11.60 2.91 1.84
N MET A 103 11.02 3.52 0.80
CA MET A 103 11.19 3.05 -0.58
C MET A 103 12.62 3.28 -1.09
N ARG A 104 13.24 4.42 -0.76
CA ARG A 104 14.66 4.66 -1.05
C ARG A 104 15.56 3.60 -0.41
N GLU A 105 15.33 3.27 0.85
CA GLU A 105 16.08 2.20 1.53
C GLU A 105 15.81 0.83 0.91
N ALA A 106 14.56 0.54 0.52
CA ALA A 106 14.21 -0.71 -0.15
C ALA A 106 14.99 -0.87 -1.47
N TRP A 107 15.00 0.15 -2.33
CA TRP A 107 15.77 0.13 -3.58
C TRP A 107 17.28 0.06 -3.34
N ALA A 108 17.80 0.75 -2.32
CA ALA A 108 19.22 0.66 -1.96
C ALA A 108 19.64 -0.78 -1.59
N ARG A 109 18.73 -1.58 -1.01
CA ARG A 109 18.98 -2.98 -0.65
C ARG A 109 18.69 -3.97 -1.77
N GLY A 110 17.60 -3.77 -2.50
CA GLY A 110 17.03 -4.75 -3.43
C GLY A 110 17.34 -4.48 -4.90
N GLY A 111 17.95 -3.35 -5.24
CA GLY A 111 18.29 -2.96 -6.61
C GLY A 111 17.21 -2.16 -7.33
N GLU A 112 17.27 -2.15 -8.66
CA GLU A 112 16.51 -1.23 -9.53
C GLU A 112 14.99 -1.47 -9.54
N ALA A 113 14.52 -2.63 -9.10
CA ALA A 113 13.10 -2.93 -8.92
C ALA A 113 12.89 -3.83 -7.70
N VAL A 114 12.03 -3.40 -6.77
CA VAL A 114 11.67 -4.18 -5.58
C VAL A 114 10.16 -4.33 -5.57
N MET A 115 9.63 -5.55 -5.44
CA MET A 115 8.18 -5.80 -5.54
C MET A 115 7.54 -5.30 -6.87
N GLY A 116 8.33 -5.26 -7.94
CA GLY A 116 7.90 -4.71 -9.25
C GLY A 116 7.76 -3.19 -9.30
N VAL A 117 8.34 -2.48 -8.32
CA VAL A 117 8.31 -1.03 -8.18
C VAL A 117 9.69 -0.44 -8.49
N MET A 118 9.78 0.50 -9.43
CA MET A 118 11.02 1.19 -9.82
C MET A 118 11.13 2.59 -9.20
N PRO A 119 12.34 3.14 -8.97
CA PRO A 119 12.53 4.51 -8.49
C PRO A 119 11.99 5.58 -9.47
N SER A 120 12.03 5.28 -10.76
CA SER A 120 11.56 6.15 -11.85
C SER A 120 10.05 6.03 -12.10
N ASP A 121 9.37 5.11 -11.42
CA ASP A 121 7.92 4.97 -11.50
C ASP A 121 7.27 6.18 -10.83
N SER A 122 7.16 7.26 -11.61
CA SER A 122 6.31 8.42 -11.31
C SER A 122 4.87 7.96 -11.05
N SER A 123 4.51 6.80 -11.61
CA SER A 123 3.28 6.09 -11.35
C SER A 123 3.10 5.77 -9.88
N ILE A 124 4.08 5.57 -8.99
CA ILE A 124 3.73 5.38 -7.55
C ILE A 124 3.13 6.61 -6.90
N CYS A 125 3.52 7.80 -7.35
CA CYS A 125 2.86 9.03 -6.98
C CYS A 125 1.48 9.17 -7.65
N GLU A 126 1.25 8.52 -8.79
CA GLU A 126 0.05 8.62 -9.64
C GLU A 126 -0.72 7.31 -9.83
N LEU A 127 -0.47 6.28 -9.00
CA LEU A 127 -0.98 4.91 -9.21
C LEU A 127 -2.49 4.99 -9.05
#